data_AF-A0A5R9BSU9-F1
#
_entry.id   AF-A0A5R9BSU9-F1
#
_cell.length_a   1.000
_cell.length_b   1.000
_cell.length_c   1.000
_cell.angle_alpha   90.00
_cell.angle_beta   90.00
_cell.angle_gamma   90.00
#
_symmetry.space_group_name_H-M   'P 1'
#
loop_
_entity.id
_entity.type
_entity.pdbx_description
1 polymer ?
#
loop_
_entity_poly.entity_id
_entity_poly.type
_entity_poly.pdbx_seq_one_letter_code
_entity_poly.pdbx_strand_id
1 'polypeptide(L)' 'MNKYRVVRKFKNTKSKMKISLIFNTYEEAKEFVEEVCFSDKEDYKFLKDSNDFHQEFHGSREIVSIDIVEGAGG' A
#
# COMPACT_ATOMS: atom_id res chain seq x y z
N MET A 1 19.85 1.26 -2.04
CA MET A 1 18.75 1.88 -1.28
C MET A 1 17.45 1.32 -1.81
N ASN A 2 16.62 0.76 -0.94
CA ASN A 2 15.33 0.21 -1.32
C ASN A 2 14.33 1.35 -1.51
N LYS A 3 13.43 1.22 -2.49
CA LYS A 3 12.28 2.10 -2.65
C LYS A 3 11.03 1.35 -2.23
N TYR A 4 9.98 2.08 -1.86
CA TYR A 4 8.72 1.49 -1.41
C TYR A 4 7.60 1.94 -2.32
N ARG A 5 6.81 1.00 -2.83
CA ARG A 5 5.67 1.29 -3.71
C ARG A 5 4.37 1.08 -2.98
N VAL A 6 3.58 2.13 -2.84
CA VAL A 6 2.18 2.01 -2.40
C VAL A 6 1.29 1.75 -3.61
N VAL A 7 0.49 0.69 -3.58
CA VAL A 7 -0.52 0.38 -4.61
C VAL A 7 -1.91 0.39 -3.98
N ARG A 8 -2.84 1.15 -4.57
CA ARG A 8 -4.25 1.21 -4.13
C ARG A 8 -5.17 0.52 -5.12
N LYS A 9 -6.12 -0.28 -4.61
CA LYS A 9 -7.13 -1.00 -5.38
C LYS A 9 -8.50 -0.93 -4.70
N PHE A 10 -9.49 -0.37 -5.37
CA PHE A 10 -10.88 -0.38 -4.87
C PHE A 10 -11.53 -1.77 -5.04
N LYS A 11 -12.19 -2.28 -3.99
CA LYS A 11 -12.76 -3.64 -3.96
C LYS A 11 -13.95 -3.82 -4.90
N ASN A 12 -14.79 -2.78 -5.04
CA ASN A 12 -16.09 -2.87 -5.71
C ASN A 12 -16.15 -2.17 -7.07
N THR A 13 -15.00 -1.82 -7.66
CA THR A 13 -14.98 -1.16 -8.97
C THR A 13 -14.64 -2.17 -10.06
N LYS A 14 -15.46 -2.24 -11.12
CA LYS A 14 -15.08 -2.92 -12.38
C LYS A 14 -13.87 -2.26 -13.05
N SER A 15 -13.60 -1.01 -12.68
CA SER A 15 -12.39 -0.30 -13.07
C SER A 15 -11.17 -0.97 -12.46
N LYS A 16 -10.24 -1.40 -13.32
CA LYS A 16 -8.90 -1.90 -12.92
C LYS A 16 -7.94 -0.75 -12.58
N MET A 17 -8.47 0.43 -12.26
CA MET A 17 -7.63 1.58 -11.93
C MET A 17 -6.79 1.25 -10.70
N LYS A 18 -5.48 1.31 -10.89
CA LYS A 18 -4.46 1.15 -9.85
C LYS A 18 -3.70 2.46 -9.77
N ILE A 19 -3.57 2.99 -8.58
CA ILE A 19 -2.71 4.14 -8.31
C ILE A 19 -1.45 3.59 -7.66
N SER A 20 -0.29 3.98 -8.17
CA SER A 20 1.01 3.56 -7.65
C SER A 20 1.87 4.78 -7.34
N LEU A 21 2.37 4.86 -6.10
CA LEU A 21 3.23 5.93 -5.61
C LEU A 21 4.53 5.32 -5.08
N ILE A 22 5.65 6.02 -5.26
CA ILE A 22 6.98 5.57 -4.85
C ILE A 22 7.52 6.49 -3.77
N PHE A 23 8.01 5.88 -2.68
CA PHE A 23 8.59 6.54 -1.51
C PHE A 23 10.03 6.06 -1.31
N ASN A 24 10.84 6.88 -0.63
CA ASN A 24 12.25 6.56 -0.39
C ASN A 24 12.42 5.73 0.89
N THR A 25 11.51 5.88 1.85
CA THR A 25 11.53 5.09 3.09
C THR A 25 10.22 4.33 3.30
N TYR A 26 10.28 3.32 4.15
CA TYR A 26 9.09 2.56 4.55
C TYR A 26 8.16 3.42 5.41
N GLU A 27 8.73 4.25 6.29
CA GLU A 27 7.96 5.13 7.17
C GLU A 27 7.09 6.11 6.37
N GLU A 28 7.63 6.73 5.31
CA GLU A 28 6.87 7.64 4.43
C GLU A 28 5.72 6.91 3.74
N ALA A 29 5.97 5.70 3.22
CA ALA A 29 4.95 4.89 2.58
C ALA A 29 3.84 4.50 3.58
N LYS A 30 4.23 4.14 4.80
CA LYS A 30 3.30 3.75 5.86
C LYS A 30 2.45 4.94 6.33
N GLU A 31 3.06 6.09 6.57
CA GLU A 31 2.34 7.33 6.93
C GLU A 31 1.31 7.70 5.86
N PHE A 32 1.66 7.60 4.58
CA PHE A 32 0.70 7.82 3.50
C PHE A 32 -0.47 6.83 3.52
N VAL A 33 -0.23 5.57 3.85
CA VAL A 33 -1.30 4.57 3.95
C VAL A 33 -2.22 4.89 5.13
N GLU A 34 -1.66 5.21 6.29
CA GLU A 34 -2.42 5.48 7.52
C GLU A 34 -3.18 6.81 7.47
N GLU A 35 -2.57 7.88 6.95
CA GLU A 35 -3.14 9.23 6.99
C GLU A 35 -3.96 9.59 5.73
N VAL A 36 -3.64 9.01 4.58
CA VAL A 36 -4.24 9.40 3.28
C VAL A 36 -5.13 8.33 2.68
N CYS A 37 -4.77 7.05 2.82
CA CYS A 37 -5.52 5.98 2.18
C CYS A 37 -6.71 5.51 3.04
N PHE A 38 -6.55 5.50 4.35
CA PHE A 38 -7.64 5.22 5.29
C PHE A 38 -8.02 6.51 6.02
N SER A 39 -9.31 6.69 6.28
CA SER A 39 -9.78 7.80 7.12
C SER A 39 -9.67 7.41 8.59
N ASP A 40 -9.55 8.39 9.50
CA ASP A 40 -9.66 8.17 10.96
C ASP A 40 -10.89 7.36 11.41
N LYS A 41 -11.91 7.27 10.53
CA LYS A 41 -13.16 6.54 10.77
C LYS A 41 -13.21 5.14 10.15
N GLU A 42 -12.15 4.71 9.47
CA GLU A 42 -12.10 3.44 8.76
C GLU A 42 -11.05 2.51 9.38
N ASP A 43 -11.52 1.55 10.19
CA ASP A 43 -10.66 0.46 10.66
C ASP A 43 -10.17 -0.36 9.46
N TYR A 44 -8.85 -0.37 9.24
CA TYR A 44 -8.22 -1.28 8.29
C TYR A 44 -7.70 -2.52 9.03
N LYS A 45 -7.78 -3.68 8.36
CA LYS A 45 -7.18 -4.93 8.87
C LYS A 45 -5.86 -5.19 8.17
N PHE A 46 -4.83 -5.46 8.96
CA PHE A 46 -3.57 -6.00 8.48
C PHE A 46 -3.73 -7.50 8.23
N LEU A 47 -3.49 -7.96 6.99
CA LEU A 47 -3.45 -9.40 6.71
C LEU A 47 -2.03 -9.93 6.91
N LYS A 48 -1.91 -10.98 7.73
CA LYS A 48 -0.66 -11.66 8.08
C LYS A 48 -0.03 -12.49 6.95
N ASP A 49 -0.57 -12.43 5.73
CA ASP A 49 0.13 -12.89 4.51
C ASP A 49 1.18 -11.88 4.02
N SER A 50 1.45 -10.85 4.83
CA SER A 50 2.57 -9.95 4.65
C SER A 50 3.89 -10.71 4.82
N ASN A 51 4.65 -10.83 3.74
CA ASN A 51 6.02 -11.32 3.74
C ASN A 51 6.99 -10.13 3.77
N ASP A 52 8.30 -10.37 3.96
CA ASP A 52 9.29 -9.29 4.12
C ASP A 52 9.33 -8.27 2.96
N PHE A 53 8.70 -8.57 1.83
CA PHE A 53 8.69 -7.76 0.61
C PHE A 53 7.33 -7.13 0.26
N HIS A 54 6.24 -7.52 0.93
CA HIS A 54 4.88 -7.06 0.63
C HIS A 54 4.03 -6.99 1.89
N GLN A 55 3.39 -5.84 2.13
CA GLN A 55 2.44 -5.65 3.23
C GLN A 55 1.09 -5.17 2.71
N GLU A 56 -0.01 -5.83 3.10
CA GLU A 56 -1.36 -5.52 2.61
C GLU A 56 -2.31 -5.05 3.73
N PHE A 57 -3.01 -3.96 3.44
CA PHE A 57 -3.93 -3.25 4.33
C PHE A 57 -5.33 -3.26 3.72
N HIS A 58 -6.30 -3.79 4.46
CA HIS A 58 -7.66 -4.01 3.96
C HIS A 58 -8.63 -3.07 4.65
N GLY A 59 -9.01 -2.00 3.95
CA GLY A 59 -10.14 -1.17 4.33
C GLY A 59 -11.48 -1.79 3.91
N SER A 60 -12.55 -1.09 4.23
CA SER A 60 -13.91 -1.43 3.81
C SER A 60 -14.12 -1.24 2.30
N ARG A 61 -13.48 -0.23 1.69
CA ARG A 61 -13.67 0.16 0.28
C ARG A 61 -12.50 -0.20 -0.63
N GLU A 62 -11.30 -0.23 -0.08
CA GLU A 62 -10.07 -0.45 -0.83
C GLU A 62 -9.13 -1.44 -0.14
N ILE A 63 -8.18 -1.93 -0.92
CA ILE A 63 -7.02 -2.69 -0.51
C ILE A 63 -5.82 -1.85 -0.92
N VAL A 64 -4.91 -1.66 0.02
CA VAL A 64 -3.68 -0.91 -0.18
C VAL A 64 -2.52 -1.81 0.15
N SER A 65 -1.47 -1.79 -0.66
CA SER A 65 -0.26 -2.57 -0.40
C SER A 65 0.99 -1.73 -0.46
N ILE A 66 1.99 -2.07 0.37
CA ILE A 66 3.35 -1.53 0.30
C ILE A 66 4.26 -2.64 -0.19
N ASP A 67 4.86 -2.46 -1.36
CA ASP A 67 5.87 -3.37 -1.91
C ASP A 67 7.27 -2.79 -1.73
N ILE A 68 8.25 -3.62 -1.40
CA ILE A 68 9.67 -3.26 -1.56
C ILE A 68 10.01 -3.35 -3.05
N VAL A 69 10.43 -2.23 -3.62
CA VAL A 69 11.01 -2.16 -4.95
C VAL A 69 12.52 -1.99 -4.75
N GLU A 70 13.27 -3.08 -4.83
CA GLU A 70 14.71 -2.97 -5.02
C GLU A 70 14.96 -2.12 -6.26
N GLY A 71 15.96 -1.23 -6.19
CA GLY A 71 16.30 -0.38 -7.31
C GLY A 71 16.42 -1.23 -8.58
N ALA A 72 15.65 -0.89 -9.61
CA ALA A 72 15.87 -1.38 -10.96
C ALA A 72 17.36 -1.19 -11.27
N GLY A 73 18.10 -2.30 -11.25
CA GLY A 73 19.55 -2.34 -11.28
C GLY A 73 19.98 -3.77 -11.57
N GLY A 74 19.80 -4.17 -12.83
CA GLY A 74 20.11 -5.49 -13.38
C GLY A 74 19.31 -5.76 -14.63
#